data_AF-A0A3D3JWQ2-F1
#
_entry.id   AF-A0A3D3JWQ2-F1
#
_cell.length_a   1.000
_cell.length_b   1.000
_cell.length_c   1.000
_cell.angle_alpha   90.00
_cell.angle_beta   90.00
_cell.angle_gamma   90.00
#
_symmetry.space_group_name_H-M   'P 1'
#
loop_
_entity.id
_entity.type
_entity.pdbx_description
1 polymer ?
#
loop_
_entity_poly.entity_id
_entity_poly.type
_entity_poly.pdbx_seq_one_letter_code
_entity_poly.pdbx_strand_id
1 'polypeptide(L)' 'WYRKAAEQGLAVAQNNLGYMYAKGEGVPEDYAETVKWYRKAAEQGYAVAQYYLGLMYDIGEDVPEDDAEAVKW' A
#
# COMPACT_ATOMS: atom_id res chain seq x y z
N TRP A 1 -10.14 -10.42 10.25
CA TRP A 1 -10.87 -9.17 10.51
C TRP A 1 -10.37 -8.02 9.64
N TYR A 2 -9.05 -7.80 9.51
CA TYR A 2 -8.48 -6.75 8.65
C TYR A 2 -8.97 -6.77 7.20
N ARG A 3 -9.00 -7.93 6.52
CA ARG A 3 -9.49 -8.02 5.13
C ARG A 3 -10.91 -7.50 4.96
N LYS A 4 -11.86 -7.92 5.79
CA LYS A 4 -13.26 -7.44 5.71
C LYS A 4 -13.37 -5.93 5.94
N ALA A 5 -12.59 -5.38 6.88
CA ALA A 5 -12.59 -3.93 7.14
C ALA A 5 -11.93 -3.14 5.99
N ALA A 6 -10.86 -3.67 5.40
CA ALA A 6 -10.20 -3.11 4.23
C ALA A 6 -11.12 -3.11 3.00
N GLU A 7 -11.87 -4.20 2.80
CA GLU A 7 -12.90 -4.34 1.77
C GLU A 7 -14.08 -3.38 1.98
N GLN A 8 -14.40 -3.02 3.22
CA GLN A 8 -15.40 -2.00 3.56
C GLN A 8 -14.91 -0.56 3.38
N GLY A 9 -13.67 -0.36 2.94
CA GLY A 9 -13.15 0.98 2.65
C GLY A 9 -12.38 1.63 3.78
N LEU A 10 -12.25 1.02 4.96
CA LEU A 10 -11.55 1.66 6.08
C LEU A 10 -10.06 1.84 5.75
N ALA A 11 -9.61 3.08 5.54
CA ALA A 11 -8.24 3.39 5.09
C ALA A 11 -7.16 2.80 5.99
N VAL A 12 -7.34 2.84 7.31
CA VAL A 12 -6.41 2.21 8.28
C VAL A 12 -6.31 0.71 8.07
N ALA A 13 -7.43 0.03 7.82
CA ALA A 13 -7.41 -1.41 7.58
C ALA A 13 -6.81 -1.76 6.22
N GLN A 14 -7.02 -0.92 5.19
CA GLN A 14 -6.38 -1.07 3.89
C GLN A 14 -4.87 -0.91 4.01
N ASN A 15 -4.39 0.11 4.72
CA ASN A 15 -2.97 0.28 5.01
C ASN A 15 -2.39 -0.95 5.73
N ASN A 16 -3.06 -1.43 6.78
CA ASN A 16 -2.57 -2.59 7.52
C ASN A 16 -2.56 -3.86 6.65
N LEU A 17 -3.53 -4.03 5.77
CA LEU A 17 -3.54 -5.16 4.85
C LEU A 17 -2.42 -5.06 3.81
N GLY A 18 -2.14 -3.86 3.28
CA GLY A 18 -0.99 -3.60 2.42
C GLY A 18 0.32 -3.94 3.12
N TYR A 19 0.48 -3.51 4.38
CA TYR A 19 1.65 -3.86 5.21
C TYR A 19 1.80 -5.37 5.41
N MET A 20 0.70 -6.09 5.66
CA MET A 20 0.75 -7.55 5.81
C MET A 20 1.24 -8.23 4.53
N TYR A 21 0.80 -7.77 3.35
CA TYR A 21 1.31 -8.25 2.06
C TYR A 21 2.77 -7.87 1.82
N ALA A 22 3.21 -6.68 2.27
CA ALA A 22 4.60 -6.24 2.13
C ALA A 22 5.58 -6.98 3.04
N LYS A 23 5.10 -7.67 4.08
CA LYS A 23 5.94 -8.40 5.05
C LYS A 23 5.71 -9.90 5.07
N GLY A 24 4.78 -10.39 4.26
CA GLY A 24 4.35 -11.78 4.32
C GLY A 24 3.71 -12.16 5.67
N GLU A 25 3.11 -11.20 6.38
CA GLU A 25 2.54 -11.44 7.71
C GLU A 25 1.14 -12.06 7.60
N GLY A 26 1.05 -13.39 7.76
CA GLY A 26 -0.22 -14.11 7.70
C GLY A 26 -0.83 -14.23 6.30
N VAL A 27 -0.18 -13.67 5.28
CA VAL A 27 -0.41 -13.86 3.85
C VAL A 27 0.96 -14.00 3.17
N PRO A 28 1.09 -14.68 2.02
CA PRO A 28 2.32 -14.63 1.24
C PRO A 28 2.63 -13.19 0.83
N GLU A 29 3.92 -12.89 0.71
CA GLU A 29 4.37 -11.60 0.20
C GLU A 29 3.88 -11.39 -1.23
N ASP A 30 3.24 -10.25 -1.48
CA ASP A 30 2.66 -9.90 -2.78
C ASP A 30 2.64 -8.39 -2.95
N TYR A 31 3.60 -7.87 -3.71
CA TYR A 31 3.77 -6.45 -3.93
C TYR A 31 2.65 -5.83 -4.77
N ALA A 32 2.04 -6.60 -5.68
CA ALA A 32 0.90 -6.12 -6.44
C ALA A 32 -0.30 -5.87 -5.51
N GLU A 33 -0.54 -6.77 -4.55
CA GLU A 33 -1.55 -6.53 -3.51
C GLU A 33 -1.13 -5.41 -2.55
N THR A 34 0.14 -5.30 -2.18
CA THR A 34 0.65 -4.17 -1.37
C THR A 34 0.30 -2.82 -1.99
N VAL A 35 0.72 -2.59 -3.25
CA VAL A 35 0.45 -1.33 -3.96
C VAL A 35 -1.05 -1.08 -4.07
N LYS A 36 -1.84 -2.11 -4.40
CA LYS A 36 -3.30 -2.00 -4.50
C LYS A 36 -3.94 -1.55 -3.20
N TRP A 37 -3.54 -2.10 -2.06
CA TRP A 37 -4.12 -1.76 -0.76
C TRP A 37 -3.64 -0.40 -0.24
N TYR A 38 -2.35 -0.09 -0.41
CA TYR A 38 -1.86 1.25 -0.09
C TYR A 38 -2.50 2.32 -0.96
N ARG A 39 -2.64 2.10 -2.28
CA ARG A 39 -3.28 3.06 -3.19
C ARG A 39 -4.70 3.39 -2.74
N LYS A 40 -5.51 2.40 -2.38
CA LYS A 40 -6.87 2.64 -1.86
C LYS A 40 -6.89 3.47 -0.58
N ALA A 41 -5.92 3.29 0.32
CA ALA A 41 -5.82 4.08 1.54
C ALA A 41 -5.32 5.51 1.24
N ALA A 42 -4.35 5.64 0.35
CA ALA A 42 -3.76 6.90 -0.07
C ALA A 42 -4.74 7.79 -0.85
N GLU A 43 -5.58 7.20 -1.70
CA GLU A 43 -6.67 7.87 -2.41
C GLU A 43 -7.72 8.46 -1.45
N GLN A 44 -7.79 7.95 -0.22
CA GLN A 44 -8.64 8.49 0.85
C GLN A 44 -7.91 9.55 1.71
N GLY A 45 -6.69 9.92 1.35
CA GLY A 45 -5.88 10.90 2.08
C GLY A 45 -5.17 10.33 3.31
N TYR A 46 -5.01 9.00 3.41
CA TYR A 46 -4.28 8.41 4.53
C TYR A 46 -2.77 8.59 4.34
N ALA A 47 -2.21 9.57 5.05
CA ALA A 47 -0.82 10.03 4.90
C ALA A 47 0.24 8.92 5.00
N VAL A 48 0.01 7.91 5.85
CA VAL A 48 0.96 6.79 6.00
C VAL A 48 1.02 5.95 4.72
N ALA A 49 -0.12 5.71 4.08
CA ALA A 49 -0.16 4.96 2.82
C ALA A 49 0.39 5.78 1.64
N GLN A 50 0.17 7.10 1.64
CA GLN A 50 0.78 8.02 0.69
C GLN A 50 2.32 7.94 0.76
N TYR A 51 2.88 8.10 1.97
CA TYR A 51 4.31 7.97 2.21
C TYR A 51 4.89 6.63 1.72
N TYR A 52 4.23 5.51 2.04
CA TYR A 52 4.74 4.20 1.62
C TYR A 52 4.64 3.98 0.11
N LEU A 53 3.62 4.50 -0.57
CA LEU A 53 3.57 4.45 -2.04
C LEU A 53 4.69 5.27 -2.66
N GLY A 54 4.91 6.50 -2.17
CA GLY A 54 6.00 7.35 -2.64
C GLY A 54 7.34 6.64 -2.52
N LEU A 55 7.59 6.05 -1.35
CA LEU A 55 8.81 5.28 -1.08
C LEU A 55 8.94 4.03 -1.98
N MET A 56 7.85 3.31 -2.24
CA MET A 56 7.90 2.13 -3.12
C MET A 56 8.24 2.49 -4.56
N TYR A 57 7.72 3.62 -5.07
CA TYR A 57 8.05 4.10 -6.41
C TYR A 57 9.45 4.74 -6.51
N ASP A 58 9.96 5.31 -5.42
CA ASP A 58 11.32 5.88 -5.33
C ASP A 58 12.41 4.79 -5.26
N ILE A 59 12.19 3.74 -4.45
CA ILE A 59 13.19 2.68 -4.28
C ILE A 59 13.25 1.77 -5.52
N GLY A 60 12.11 1.53 -6.19
CA GLY A 60 12.05 0.63 -7.34
C GLY A 60 12.26 -0.85 -7.01
N GLU A 61 12.30 -1.22 -5.72
CA GLU A 61 12.30 -2.61 -5.28
C GLU A 61 10.86 -3.13 -5.34
N ASP A 62 10.64 -4.11 -6.23
CA ASP A 62 9.40 -4.85 -6.43
C ASP A 62 8.23 -4.12 -7.12
N VAL A 63 8.36 -2.82 -7.32
CA VAL A 63 7.53 -1.99 -8.21
C VAL A 63 8.47 -1.27 -9.17
N PRO A 64 8.14 -1.11 -10.47
CA PRO A 64 8.96 -0.30 -11.36
C PRO A 64 9.16 1.10 -10.76
N GLU A 65 10.42 1.53 -10.70
CA GLU A 65 10.80 2.89 -10.32
C GLU A 65 10.01 3.89 -11.19
N ASP A 66 9.38 4.86 -10.54
CA ASP A 66 8.59 5.90 -11.19
C ASP A 66 8.62 7.18 -10.34
N ASP A 67 9.60 8.04 -10.63
CA ASP A 67 9.76 9.34 -9.98
C ASP A 67 8.47 10.19 -10.01
N ALA A 68 7.67 10.07 -11.07
CA ALA A 68 6.45 10.86 -11.21
C ALA A 68 5.36 10.36 -10.27
N GLU A 69 5.18 9.03 -10.13
CA GLU A 69 4.30 8.48 -9.09
C GLU A 69 4.89 8.67 -7.68
N ALA A 70 6.21 8.64 -7.51
CA ALA A 70 6.86 8.89 -6.22
C ALA A 70 6.59 10.30 -5.70
N VAL A 71 6.71 11.33 -6.55
CA VAL A 71 6.41 12.73 -6.18
C VAL A 71 4.91 12.99 -5.98
N LYS A 72 4.06 12.21 -6.65
CA LYS A 72 2.61 12.34 -6.58
C LYS A 72 2.03 11.89 -5.25
N TRP A 73 2.61 10.86 -4.64
CA TRP A 73 2.13 10.26 -3.39
C TRP A 73 2.86 10.86 -2.19
#